data_AF-A0A6F8ZYG8-F1
#
_entry.id   AF-A0A6F8ZYG8-F1
#
_cell.length_a   1.000
_cell.length_b   1.000
_cell.length_c   1.000
_cell.angle_alpha   90.00
_cell.angle_beta   90.00
_cell.angle_gamma   90.00
#
_symmetry.space_group_name_H-M   'P 1'
#
loop_
_entity.id
_entity.type
_entity.pdbx_description
1 polymer ?
#
loop_
_entity_poly.entity_id
_entity_poly.type
_entity_poly.pdbx_seq_one_letter_code
_entity_poly.pdbx_strand_id
1 'polypeptide(L)'
;MLCRDKQFNSSQTSDLSGDVRALFLTAHPDDECMFFAPAILRLVELNVSVHLVCLSQGNYYNQGVQRREELLGSCAVLGIPASRVTIHDC
;
A
#
# COMPACT_ATOMS: atom_id res chain seq x y z
N MET A 1 -33.94 8.16 -37.58
CA MET A 1 -32.92 8.97 -36.88
C MET A 1 -33.48 9.33 -35.52
N LEU A 2 -33.03 8.62 -34.47
CA LEU A 2 -33.11 8.93 -33.02
C LEU A 2 -32.76 7.63 -32.28
N CYS A 3 -31.46 7.29 -32.26
CA CYS A 3 -30.94 6.36 -31.26
C CYS A 3 -30.69 7.15 -29.98
N ARG A 4 -31.10 6.54 -28.88
CA ARG A 4 -31.24 7.10 -27.55
C ARG A 4 -29.97 6.76 -26.78
N ASP A 5 -28.97 7.62 -26.86
CA ASP A 5 -27.75 7.44 -26.07
C ASP A 5 -27.92 8.12 -24.71
N LYS A 6 -28.11 7.27 -23.69
CA LYS A 6 -28.07 7.66 -22.28
C LYS A 6 -26.75 8.37 -22.02
N GLN A 7 -26.81 9.65 -21.67
CA GLN A 7 -25.75 10.29 -20.90
C GLN A 7 -25.69 9.57 -19.55
N PHE A 8 -24.72 8.67 -19.42
CA PHE A 8 -24.30 8.14 -18.14
C PHE A 8 -23.60 9.28 -17.43
N ASN A 9 -24.38 10.02 -16.62
CA ASN A 9 -23.88 11.07 -15.76
C ASN A 9 -22.87 10.42 -14.81
N SER A 10 -21.58 10.64 -15.07
CA SER A 10 -20.51 10.25 -14.18
C SER A 10 -20.78 10.89 -12.83
N SER A 11 -21.21 10.07 -11.87
CA SER A 11 -21.42 10.44 -10.49
C SER A 11 -20.24 11.29 -10.02
N GLN A 12 -20.56 12.46 -9.49
CA GLN A 12 -19.61 13.39 -8.91
C GLN A 12 -18.65 12.63 -7.98
N THR A 13 -17.41 12.43 -8.42
CA THR A 13 -16.32 12.12 -7.51
C THR A 13 -16.03 13.42 -6.79
N SER A 14 -16.59 13.58 -5.60
CA SER A 14 -16.25 14.68 -4.72
C SER A 14 -14.74 14.75 -4.65
N ASP A 15 -14.19 15.87 -5.11
CA ASP A 15 -12.80 16.25 -4.96
C ASP A 15 -12.45 16.15 -3.47
N LEU A 16 -11.87 15.02 -3.07
CA LEU A 16 -11.30 14.85 -1.73
C LEU A 16 -10.05 15.72 -1.71
N SER A 17 -10.27 17.02 -1.51
CA SER A 17 -9.29 18.11 -1.41
C SER A 17 -8.37 17.97 -0.17
N GLY A 18 -8.12 16.76 0.30
CA GLY A 18 -7.12 16.44 1.31
C GLY A 18 -6.34 15.23 0.84
N ASP A 19 -5.01 15.31 0.88
CA ASP A 19 -4.11 14.20 0.58
C ASP A 19 -4.42 13.02 1.51
N VAL A 20 -5.26 12.10 1.04
CA VAL A 20 -5.72 10.95 1.82
C VAL A 20 -4.51 10.04 2.04
N ARG A 21 -4.23 9.74 3.30
CA ARG A 21 -3.10 8.91 3.71
C ARG A 21 -3.59 7.66 4.41
N ALA A 22 -2.98 6.53 4.07
CA ALA A 22 -3.20 5.25 4.72
C ALA A 22 -1.88 4.74 5.29
N LEU A 23 -1.89 4.24 6.52
CA LEU A 23 -0.75 3.61 7.16
C LEU A 23 -1.08 2.14 7.43
N PHE A 24 -0.25 1.24 6.91
CA PHE A 24 -0.25 -0.17 7.26
C PHE A 24 0.78 -0.41 8.35
N LEU A 25 0.34 -1.00 9.46
CA LEU A 25 1.20 -1.41 10.56
C LEU A 25 1.26 -2.93 10.56
N THR A 26 2.44 -3.50 10.34
CA THR A 26 2.65 -4.96 10.31
C THR A 26 3.58 -5.41 11.43
N ALA A 27 3.42 -6.65 11.87
CA ALA A 27 4.25 -7.21 12.94
C ALA A 27 5.60 -7.67 12.37
N HIS A 28 5.58 -8.35 11.23
CA HIS A 28 6.76 -8.93 10.61
C HIS A 28 6.84 -8.56 9.12
N PRO A 29 8.03 -8.73 8.49
CA PRO A 29 8.12 -8.81 7.05
C PRO A 29 7.19 -9.92 6.53
N ASP A 30 6.67 -9.76 5.31
CA ASP A 30 5.73 -10.64 4.59
C ASP A 30 4.24 -10.45 4.91
N ASP A 31 3.90 -9.87 6.06
CA ASP A 31 2.50 -9.59 6.43
C ASP A 31 1.82 -8.65 5.41
N GLU A 32 2.58 -7.73 4.81
CA GLU A 32 2.08 -6.73 3.86
C GLU A 32 1.60 -7.36 2.57
N CYS A 33 2.35 -8.34 2.04
CA CYS A 33 1.98 -9.01 0.81
C CYS A 33 1.03 -10.19 1.08
N MET A 34 1.15 -10.86 2.23
CA MET A 34 0.30 -12.00 2.59
C MET A 34 -1.14 -11.58 2.93
N PHE A 35 -1.32 -10.51 3.70
CA PHE A 35 -2.65 -10.11 4.20
C PHE A 35 -3.18 -8.83 3.56
N PHE A 36 -2.30 -7.89 3.22
CA PHE A 36 -2.71 -6.53 2.85
C PHE A 36 -2.54 -6.18 1.37
N ALA A 37 -1.93 -7.04 0.55
CA ALA A 37 -1.69 -6.75 -0.87
C ALA A 37 -2.95 -6.28 -1.62
N PRO A 38 -4.13 -6.94 -1.52
CA PRO A 38 -5.32 -6.46 -2.21
C PRO A 38 -5.76 -5.05 -1.78
N ALA A 39 -5.63 -4.72 -0.49
CA ALA A 39 -6.00 -3.41 0.03
C ALA A 39 -4.99 -2.33 -0.37
N ILE A 40 -3.69 -2.63 -0.28
CA ILE A 40 -2.61 -1.73 -0.67
C ILE A 40 -2.74 -1.37 -2.15
N LEU A 41 -2.86 -2.37 -3.03
CA LEU A 41 -3.01 -2.15 -4.47
C LEU A 41 -4.21 -1.26 -4.77
N ARG A 42 -5.36 -1.52 -4.13
CA ARG A 42 -6.57 -0.71 -4.35
C ARG A 42 -6.40 0.75 -3.89
N LEU A 43 -5.71 0.99 -2.78
CA LEU A 43 -5.45 2.33 -2.29
C LEU A 43 -4.45 3.08 -3.18
N VAL A 44 -3.41 2.40 -3.66
CA VAL A 44 -2.45 2.96 -4.63
C VAL A 44 -3.16 3.34 -5.94
N GLU A 45 -4.04 2.48 -6.46
CA GLU A 45 -4.88 2.78 -7.65
C GLU A 45 -5.77 4.02 -7.47
N LEU A 46 -6.22 4.28 -6.24
CA LEU A 46 -7.03 5.43 -5.87
C LEU A 46 -6.20 6.68 -5.55
N ASN A 47 -4.90 6.65 -5.84
CA ASN A 47 -3.95 7.74 -5.55
C ASN A 47 -3.88 8.12 -4.07
N VAL A 48 -4.19 7.20 -3.15
CA VAL A 48 -3.98 7.37 -1.71
C VAL A 48 -2.48 7.30 -1.42
N SER A 49 -1.96 8.20 -0.59
CA SER A 49 -0.58 8.12 -0.14
C SER A 49 -0.45 7.02 0.92
N VAL A 50 0.00 5.84 0.48
CA VAL A 50 0.21 4.66 1.32
C VAL A 50 1.59 4.70 1.99
N HIS A 51 1.61 4.42 3.29
CA HIS A 51 2.78 4.25 4.13
C HIS A 51 2.76 2.88 4.80
N LEU A 52 3.94 2.35 5.10
CA LEU A 52 4.08 1.08 5.82
C LEU A 52 5.08 1.20 6.95
N VAL A 53 4.70 0.70 8.13
CA VAL A 53 5.58 0.49 9.28
C VAL A 53 5.57 -0.99 9.61
N CYS A 54 6.73 -1.62 9.57
CA CYS A 54 6.92 -2.97 10.09
C CYS A 54 7.61 -2.89 11.45
N LEU A 55 7.08 -3.59 12.45
CA LEU A 55 7.54 -3.49 13.83
C LEU A 55 8.75 -4.37 14.15
N SER A 56 9.17 -5.24 13.23
CA SER A 56 10.35 -6.11 13.42
C SER A 56 11.08 -6.33 12.11
N GLN A 57 12.39 -6.57 12.15
CA GLN A 57 13.12 -7.15 11.00
C GLN A 57 12.87 -8.65 10.83
N GLY A 58 12.14 -9.30 11.73
CA GLY A 58 11.87 -10.73 11.65
C GLY A 58 13.14 -11.59 11.78
N ASN A 59 14.07 -11.16 12.65
CA ASN A 59 15.43 -11.71 12.77
C ASN A 59 15.54 -13.02 13.58
N TYR A 60 14.46 -13.78 13.79
CA TYR A 60 14.48 -14.99 14.61
C TYR A 60 15.51 -16.03 14.14
N TYR A 61 15.69 -16.18 12.82
CA TYR A 61 16.67 -17.08 12.22
C TYR A 61 17.99 -16.39 11.81
N ASN A 62 18.31 -15.22 12.38
CA ASN A 62 19.46 -14.38 11.97
C ASN A 62 19.40 -13.90 10.51
N GLN A 63 18.19 -13.74 9.96
CA GLN A 63 17.93 -13.34 8.57
C GLN A 63 17.37 -11.92 8.42
N GLY A 64 17.41 -11.09 9.48
CA GLY A 64 16.77 -9.77 9.49
C GLY A 64 17.21 -8.85 8.35
N VAL A 65 18.50 -8.86 8.00
CA VAL A 65 19.03 -8.07 6.87
C VAL A 65 18.41 -8.51 5.54
N GLN A 66 18.34 -9.83 5.30
CA GLN A 66 17.73 -10.36 4.08
C GLN A 66 16.24 -10.03 4.03
N ARG A 67 15.51 -10.27 5.13
CA ARG A 67 14.06 -10.04 5.21
C ARG A 67 13.69 -8.56 5.11
N ARG A 68 14.57 -7.67 5.57
CA ARG A 68 14.45 -6.22 5.36
C ARG A 68 14.49 -5.88 3.87
N GLU A 69 15.45 -6.41 3.12
CA GLU A 69 15.55 -6.18 1.68
C GLU A 69 14.35 -6.78 0.92
N GLU A 70 13.89 -7.96 1.34
CA GLU A 70 12.69 -8.61 0.81
C GLU A 70 11.44 -7.74 1.04
N LEU A 71 11.25 -7.20 2.24
CA LEU A 71 10.14 -6.29 2.56
C LEU A 71 10.18 -5.01 1.71
N LEU A 72 11.36 -4.41 1.54
CA LEU A 72 11.51 -3.21 0.70
C LEU A 72 11.20 -3.51 -0.78
N GLY A 73 11.66 -4.67 -1.28
CA GLY A 73 11.35 -5.15 -2.63
C GLY A 73 9.85 -5.41 -2.82
N SER A 74 9.21 -6.08 -1.86
CA SER A 74 7.78 -6.33 -1.83
C SER A 74 6.97 -5.03 -1.85
N CYS A 75 7.33 -4.06 -0.99
CA CYS A 75 6.69 -2.75 -0.97
C CYS A 75 6.83 -2.00 -2.30
N ALA A 76 7.98 -2.08 -2.96
CA ALA A 76 8.18 -1.48 -4.28
C ALA A 76 7.25 -2.08 -5.34
N VAL A 77 7.06 -3.41 -5.34
CA VAL A 77 6.11 -4.10 -6.22
C VAL A 77 4.67 -3.69 -5.92
N LEU A 78 4.33 -3.49 -4.65
CA LEU A 78 3.01 -3.02 -4.20
C LEU A 78 2.76 -1.52 -4.45
N GLY A 79 3.74 -0.77 -4.97
CA GLY A 79 3.61 0.66 -5.28
C GLY A 79 3.87 1.60 -4.10
N ILE A 80 4.47 1.11 -3.01
CA ILE A 80 4.88 1.92 -1.86
C ILE A 80 6.36 2.30 -2.02
N PRO A 81 6.71 3.59 -2.16
CA PRO A 81 8.09 4.00 -2.29
C PRO A 81 8.85 3.79 -0.97
N ALA A 82 10.14 3.46 -1.05
CA ALA A 82 10.98 3.19 0.13
C ALA A 82 11.01 4.34 1.14
N SER A 83 10.85 5.60 0.70
CA SER A 83 10.74 6.77 1.58
C SER A 83 9.50 6.78 2.49
N ARG A 84 8.53 5.90 2.23
CA ARG A 84 7.31 5.71 3.02
C ARG A 84 7.26 4.35 3.74
N VAL A 85 8.37 3.61 3.73
CA VAL A 85 8.52 2.36 4.46
C VAL A 85 9.46 2.59 5.64
N THR A 86 9.00 2.27 6.84
CA THR A 86 9.81 2.29 8.06
C THR A 86 9.83 0.90 8.66
N ILE A 87 11.01 0.43 9.05
CA ILE A 87 11.19 -0.86 9.70
C ILE A 87 11.80 -0.56 11.05
N HIS A 88 11.07 -0.90 12.10
CA HIS A 88 11.52 -0.80 13.47
C HIS A 88 12.02 -2.17 13.94
N ASP A 89 13.02 -2.19 14.81
CA ASP A 89 13.37 -3.37 15.58
C ASP A 89 13.01 -3.07 17.03
N CYS A 90 11.87 -3.57 17.47
CA CYS A 90 11.50 -3.61 18.90
C CYS A 90 11.95 -4.92 19.57
#